data_AF-A0A1H5KTU3-F1
#
_entry.id   AF-A0A1H5KTU3-F1
#
_cell.length_a   1.000
_cell.length_b   1.000
_cell.length_c   1.000
_cell.angle_alpha   90.00
_cell.angle_beta   90.00
_cell.angle_gamma   90.00
#
_symmetry.space_group_name_H-M   'P 1'
#
loop_
_entity.id
_entity.type
_entity.pdbx_description
1 polymer ?
#
loop_
_entity_poly.entity_id
_entity_poly.type
_entity_poly.pdbx_seq_one_letter_code
_entity_poly.pdbx_strand_id
1 'polypeptide(L)' 'MDIREDFARNLRKFRHQRNLSQEALAHEAGIDRTYVSALERGVYSASLTMVGKLAKVLGVEPAALLRRSSRSSRTKT' A
#
# COMPACT_ATOMS: atom_id res chain seq x y z
N MET A 1 -13.06 2.30 8.29
CA MET A 1 -12.16 1.85 7.22
C MET A 1 -11.69 0.47 7.60
N ASP A 2 -11.85 -0.45 6.66
CA ASP A 2 -11.35 -1.82 6.78
C ASP A 2 -9.83 -1.82 6.57
N ILE A 3 -9.10 -2.76 7.18
CA ILE A 3 -7.63 -2.89 7.07
C ILE A 3 -7.18 -2.99 5.61
N ARG A 4 -8.01 -3.60 4.76
CA ARG A 4 -7.79 -3.70 3.31
C ARG A 4 -7.81 -2.33 2.62
N GLU A 5 -8.71 -1.44 3.03
CA GLU A 5 -8.79 -0.07 2.49
C GLU A 5 -7.59 0.77 2.94
N ASP A 6 -7.15 0.57 4.19
CA ASP A 6 -5.94 1.20 4.71
C ASP A 6 -4.71 0.77 3.92
N PHE A 7 -4.57 -0.54 3.68
CA PHE A 7 -3.52 -1.10 2.85
C PHE A 7 -3.53 -0.53 1.43
N ALA A 8 -4.67 -0.59 0.73
CA ALA A 8 -4.82 -0.14 -0.65
C ALA A 8 -4.41 1.34 -0.82
N ARG A 9 -4.88 2.19 0.08
CA ARG A 9 -4.57 3.62 0.09
C ARG A 9 -3.09 3.88 0.37
N ASN A 10 -2.52 3.21 1.37
CA ASN A 10 -1.12 3.42 1.74
C ASN A 10 -0.18 2.87 0.67
N LEU A 11 -0.50 1.72 0.05
CA LEU A 11 0.24 1.17 -1.09
C LEU A 11 0.36 2.20 -2.21
N ARG A 12 -0.78 2.78 -2.62
CA ARG A 12 -0.81 3.83 -3.65
C ARG A 12 -0.01 5.07 -3.23
N LYS A 13 -0.15 5.50 -1.98
CA LYS A 13 0.58 6.64 -1.43
C LYS A 13 2.10 6.43 -1.51
N PHE A 14 2.61 5.32 -0.99
CA PHE A 14 4.05 5.06 -0.97
C PHE A 14 4.60 4.79 -2.38
N ARG A 15 3.82 4.16 -3.26
CA ARG A 15 4.20 4.02 -4.68
C ARG A 15 4.42 5.38 -5.33
N HIS A 16 3.51 6.33 -5.14
CA HIS A 16 3.66 7.68 -5.67
C HIS A 16 4.83 8.44 -5.03
N GLN A 17 5.09 8.27 -3.73
CA GLN A 17 6.27 8.85 -3.06
C GLN A 17 7.60 8.31 -3.62
N ARG A 18 7.60 7.08 -4.15
CA ARG A 18 8.74 6.49 -4.85
C ARG A 18 8.77 6.82 -6.35
N ASN A 19 7.85 7.65 -6.86
CA ASN A 19 7.70 7.97 -8.29
C ASN A 19 7.55 6.74 -9.20
N LEU A 20 6.98 5.65 -8.67
CA LEU A 20 6.79 4.42 -9.44
C LEU A 20 5.42 4.42 -10.13
N SER A 21 5.38 3.96 -11.38
CA SER A 21 4.12 3.52 -12.00
C SER A 21 3.67 2.18 -11.38
N GLN A 22 2.42 1.78 -11.60
CA GLN A 22 1.97 0.44 -11.18
C GLN A 22 2.79 -0.67 -11.86
N GLU A 23 3.21 -0.43 -13.10
CA GLU A 23 4.02 -1.36 -13.87
C GLU A 23 5.45 -1.45 -13.34
N ALA A 24 6.05 -0.32 -12.95
CA ALA A 24 7.38 -0.31 -12.32
C ALA A 24 7.36 -1.03 -10.96
N LEU A 25 6.35 -0.75 -10.11
CA LEU A 25 6.19 -1.45 -8.83
C LEU A 25 5.97 -2.96 -9.05
N ALA A 26 5.15 -3.34 -10.03
CA ALA A 26 4.91 -4.73 -10.37
C ALA A 26 6.20 -5.44 -10.82
N HIS A 27 6.97 -4.79 -11.68
CA HIS A 27 8.25 -5.28 -12.16
C HIS A 27 9.25 -5.49 -11.00
N GLU A 28 9.46 -4.47 -10.16
CA GLU A 28 10.37 -4.55 -9.01
C GLU A 28 9.91 -5.56 -7.96
N ALA A 29 8.59 -5.71 -7.76
CA ALA A 29 8.03 -6.71 -6.88
C ALA A 29 7.92 -8.10 -7.51
N GLY A 30 8.24 -8.28 -8.80
CA GLY A 30 8.08 -9.55 -9.51
C GLY A 30 6.66 -10.12 -9.39
N ILE A 31 5.65 -9.28 -9.66
CA ILE A 31 4.22 -9.62 -9.67
C ILE A 31 3.54 -9.01 -10.90
N ASP A 32 2.31 -9.44 -11.16
CA ASP A 32 1.52 -8.92 -12.28
C ASP A 32 1.02 -7.47 -12.00
N ARG A 33 1.09 -6.60 -13.01
CA ARG A 33 0.60 -5.21 -12.94
C ARG A 33 -0.89 -5.14 -12.59
N THR A 34 -1.71 -6.05 -13.11
CA THR A 34 -3.14 -6.14 -12.80
C THR A 34 -3.37 -6.50 -11.34
N TYR A 35 -2.48 -7.30 -10.73
CA TYR A 35 -2.52 -7.60 -9.31
C TYR A 35 -2.20 -6.36 -8.47
N VAL A 36 -1.18 -5.57 -8.83
CA VAL A 36 -0.92 -4.26 -8.20
C VAL A 36 -2.15 -3.34 -8.29
N SER A 37 -2.77 -3.24 -9.47
CA SER A 37 -4.00 -2.46 -9.65
C SER A 37 -5.16 -2.96 -8.79
N ALA A 38 -5.33 -4.28 -8.65
CA ALA A 38 -6.36 -4.87 -7.80
C ALA A 38 -6.11 -4.61 -6.30
N LEU A 39 -4.85 -4.64 -5.87
CA LEU A 39 -4.45 -4.29 -4.51
C LEU A 39 -4.72 -2.81 -4.20
N GLU A 40 -4.36 -1.89 -5.09
CA GLU A 40 -4.60 -0.45 -4.89
C GLU A 40 -6.09 -0.06 -4.93
N ARG A 41 -6.93 -0.89 -5.54
CA ARG A 41 -8.39 -0.75 -5.52
C ARG A 41 -9.05 -1.47 -4.34
N GLY A 42 -8.29 -2.22 -3.53
CA GLY A 42 -8.84 -3.01 -2.42
C GLY A 42 -9.72 -4.19 -2.87
N VAL A 43 -9.58 -4.67 -4.11
CA VAL A 43 -10.34 -5.82 -4.62
C VAL A 43 -9.89 -7.11 -3.93
N TYR A 44 -8.58 -7.27 -3.73
CA TYR A 44 -7.99 -8.42 -3.06
C TYR A 44 -7.39 -8.06 -1.71
N SER A 45 -7.36 -9.05 -0.81
CA SER A 45 -6.55 -8.99 0.40
C SER A 45 -5.14 -9.46 0.09
N ALA A 46 -4.13 -8.67 0.47
CA ALA A 46 -2.73 -9.07 0.35
C ALA A 46 -2.39 -10.08 1.44
N SER A 47 -1.63 -11.13 1.10
CA SER A 47 -1.01 -11.99 2.11
C SER A 47 0.06 -11.21 2.88
N LEU A 48 0.38 -11.62 4.11
CA LEU A 48 1.47 -11.03 4.89
C LEU A 48 2.81 -11.04 4.12
N THR A 49 3.10 -12.12 3.40
CA THR A 49 4.27 -12.21 2.52
C THR A 49 4.26 -11.13 1.44
N MET A 50 3.11 -10.86 0.83
CA MET A 50 2.97 -9.82 -0.19
C MET A 50 3.14 -8.42 0.41
N VAL A 51 2.60 -8.17 1.61
CA VAL A 51 2.83 -6.91 2.33
C VAL A 51 4.32 -6.68 2.57
N GLY A 52 5.04 -7.69 3.07
CA GLY A 52 6.49 -7.61 3.27
C GLY A 52 7.27 -7.36 1.97
N LYS A 53 6.90 -8.05 0.88
CA LYS A 53 7.51 -7.89 -0.44
C LYS A 53 7.37 -6.45 -0.97
N LEU A 54 6.14 -5.93 -0.94
CA LEU A 54 5.85 -4.57 -1.41
C LEU A 54 6.49 -3.52 -0.51
N ALA A 55 6.50 -3.73 0.81
CA ALA A 55 7.16 -2.85 1.77
C ALA A 55 8.67 -2.74 1.49
N LYS A 56 9.32 -3.87 1.17
CA LYS A 56 10.74 -3.90 0.79
C LYS A 56 11.01 -3.09 -0.48
N VAL A 57 10.24 -3.29 -1.53
CA VAL A 57 10.37 -2.54 -2.80
C VAL A 57 10.16 -1.04 -2.55
N LEU A 58 9.12 -0.70 -1.81
CA LEU A 58 8.81 0.69 -1.43
C LEU A 58 9.72 1.24 -0.33
N GLY A 59 10.66 0.44 0.19
CA GLY A 59 11.53 0.68 1.35
C GLY A 59 10.86 1.47 2.46
N VAL A 60 9.76 0.90 2.95
CA VAL A 60 9.05 1.32 4.16
C VAL A 60 8.86 0.11 5.05
N GLU A 61 8.59 0.34 6.33
CA GLU A 61 8.17 -0.72 7.24
C GLU A 61 6.82 -1.32 6.81
N PRO A 62 6.61 -2.64 6.87
CA PRO A 62 5.32 -3.27 6.56
C PRO A 62 4.13 -2.66 7.33
N ALA A 63 4.36 -2.29 8.59
CA ALA A 63 3.35 -1.62 9.42
C ALA A 63 2.90 -0.27 8.84
N ALA A 64 3.76 0.43 8.08
CA ALA A 64 3.39 1.68 7.42
C ALA A 64 2.30 1.47 6.35
N LEU A 65 2.29 0.30 5.68
CA LEU A 65 1.24 -0.06 4.74
C LEU A 65 -0.10 -0.30 5.45
N LEU A 66 -0.10 -0.75 6.69
CA LEU A 66 -1.31 -1.06 7.45
C LEU A 66 -1.80 0.08 8.35
N ARG A 67 -1.05 1.19 8.41
CA ARG A 67 -1.34 2.30 9.33
C ARG A 67 -2.62 3.03 8.93
N ARG A 68 -3.60 3.07 9.85
CA ARG A 68 -4.77 3.95 9.73
C ARG A 68 -4.33 5.40 9.67
N SER A 69 -4.91 6.16 8.74
CA SER A 69 -4.84 7.62 8.82
C SER A 69 -5.61 8.03 10.07
N SER A 70 -4.91 8.41 11.15
CA SER A 70 -5.57 9.05 12.28
C SER A 70 -6.22 10.31 11.73
N ARG A 71 -7.55 10.30 11.64
CA ARG A 71 -8.29 11.54 11.45
C ARG A 71 -7.93 12.35 12.68
N SER A 72 -7.07 13.35 12.52
CA SER A 72 -6.62 14.23 13.60
C SER A 72 -7.85 14.60 14.40
N SER A 73 -7.91 14.14 15.65
CA SER A 73 -8.82 14.67 16.63
C SER A 73 -8.50 16.15 16.71
N ARG A 74 -9.26 16.97 15.98
CA ARG A 74 -9.36 18.40 16.26
C ARG A 74 -9.85 18.47 17.70
N THR A 75 -8.93 18.56 18.64
CA THR A 75 -9.20 19.03 19.98
C THR A 75 -9.73 20.45 19.80
N LYS A 76 -11.05 20.61 19.89
CA LYS A 76 -11.68 21.91 20.07
C LYS A 76 -11.23 22.38 21.45
N THR A 77 -10.37 23.40 21.47
CA THR A 77 -10.24 24.30 22.62
C THR A 77 -11.43 25.24 22.62
#